data_AF-A0A961XJW4-F1
#
_entry.id   AF-A0A961XJW4-F1
#
_cell.length_a   1.000
_cell.length_b   1.000
_cell.length_c   1.000
_cell.angle_alpha   90.00
_cell.angle_beta   90.00
_cell.angle_gamma   90.00
#
_symmetry.space_group_name_H-M   'P 1'
#
loop_
_entity.id
_entity.type
_entity.pdbx_description
1 polymer ?
#
loop_
_entity_poly.entity_id
_entity_poly.type
_entity_poly.pdbx_seq_one_letter_code
_entity_poly.pdbx_strand_id
1 'polypeptide(L)'
;MLDRLTSSTFFATAGSPPVEWTAATGLTEYEQAVEAMEARAAAIRAGEAPEQIWLLEHPPLYTAGTSAKPADLVDAGTFPVFATGRGGEYTYHGPGQRVAYVMLD
;
A
#
# COMPACT_ATOMS: atom_id res chain seq x y z
N MET A 1 16.96 -28.64 -7.65
CA MET A 1 15.96 -28.34 -8.70
C MET A 1 15.55 -26.89 -8.51
N LEU A 2 16.41 -25.98 -8.97
CA LEU A 2 16.21 -24.53 -8.94
C LEU A 2 15.96 -24.13 -10.39
N ASP A 3 14.70 -23.98 -10.75
CA ASP A 3 14.32 -23.44 -12.03
C ASP A 3 13.07 -22.60 -11.80
N ARG A 4 13.21 -21.28 -11.96
CA ARG A 4 12.17 -20.24 -12.13
C ARG A 4 12.58 -18.92 -11.51
N LEU A 5 13.47 -18.18 -12.17
CA LEU A 5 13.46 -16.71 -12.21
C LEU A 5 14.19 -16.26 -13.49
N THR A 6 13.74 -16.71 -14.66
CA THR A 6 14.27 -16.28 -15.98
C THR A 6 13.20 -15.68 -16.87
N SER A 7 12.00 -15.39 -16.36
CA SER A 7 11.03 -14.61 -17.13
C SER A 7 11.41 -13.14 -17.06
N SER A 8 11.94 -12.61 -18.16
CA SER A 8 12.20 -11.17 -18.37
C SER A 8 10.93 -10.35 -18.57
N THR A 9 9.76 -10.98 -18.45
CA THR A 9 8.44 -10.38 -18.62
C THR A 9 7.53 -10.68 -17.43
N PHE A 10 6.99 -9.62 -16.84
CA PHE A 10 6.00 -9.65 -15.76
C PHE A 10 4.58 -9.78 -16.32
N PHE A 11 4.33 -10.79 -17.16
CA PHE A 11 2.97 -11.08 -17.61
C PHE A 11 2.24 -11.94 -16.57
N ALA A 12 0.95 -11.71 -16.41
CA ALA A 12 0.10 -12.58 -15.61
C ALA A 12 0.14 -14.01 -16.17
N THR A 13 0.13 -15.01 -15.28
CA THR A 13 0.05 -16.41 -15.69
C THR A 13 -1.27 -16.65 -16.41
N ALA A 14 -1.26 -17.36 -17.52
CA ALA A 14 -2.47 -17.67 -18.27
C ALA A 14 -3.53 -18.34 -17.37
N GLY A 15 -4.75 -17.82 -17.38
CA GLY A 15 -5.86 -18.31 -16.54
C GLY A 15 -5.97 -17.66 -15.15
N SER A 16 -5.05 -16.77 -14.78
CA SER A 16 -5.20 -15.97 -13.56
C SER A 16 -6.42 -15.04 -13.68
N PRO A 17 -7.21 -14.83 -12.61
CA PRO A 17 -8.27 -13.84 -12.62
C PRO A 17 -7.68 -12.44 -12.84
N PRO A 18 -8.47 -11.49 -13.40
CA PRO A 18 -8.02 -10.12 -13.56
C PRO A 18 -7.83 -9.45 -12.18
N VAL A 19 -6.80 -8.61 -12.07
CA VAL A 19 -6.61 -7.73 -10.90
C VAL A 19 -7.74 -6.71 -10.86
N GLU A 20 -8.38 -6.58 -9.71
CA GLU A 20 -9.44 -5.60 -9.49
C GLU A 20 -8.85 -4.20 -9.31
N TRP A 21 -9.41 -3.21 -10.00
CA TRP A 21 -9.04 -1.80 -9.83
C TRP A 21 -10.17 -1.05 -9.16
N THR A 22 -9.89 -0.45 -8.00
CA THR A 22 -10.86 0.35 -7.25
C THR A 22 -10.28 1.73 -6.96
N ALA A 23 -11.16 2.72 -6.84
CA ALA A 23 -10.78 4.08 -6.46
C ALA A 23 -11.74 4.61 -5.39
N ALA A 24 -11.20 5.00 -4.24
CA ALA A 24 -11.97 5.68 -3.21
C ALA A 24 -12.36 7.09 -3.67
N THR A 25 -13.58 7.51 -3.32
CA THR A 25 -14.02 8.90 -3.48
C THR A 25 -13.70 9.68 -2.21
N GLY A 26 -13.01 10.82 -2.33
CA GLY A 26 -12.63 11.64 -1.19
C GLY A 26 -11.38 11.14 -0.46
N LEU A 27 -11.20 11.63 0.77
CA LEU A 27 -10.06 11.29 1.61
C LEU A 27 -10.37 10.05 2.45
N THR A 28 -9.39 9.16 2.58
CA THR A 28 -9.47 7.94 3.39
C THR A 28 -8.56 8.07 4.59
N GLU A 29 -9.05 7.82 5.79
CA GLU A 29 -8.21 7.82 6.99
C GLU A 29 -7.16 6.70 6.92
N TYR A 30 -5.95 6.95 7.42
CA TYR A 30 -4.84 6.01 7.27
C TYR A 30 -5.13 4.64 7.91
N GLU A 31 -5.65 4.63 9.13
CA GLU A 31 -5.96 3.39 9.86
C GLU A 31 -7.05 2.58 9.16
N GLN A 32 -8.07 3.24 8.62
CA GLN A 32 -9.13 2.59 7.83
C GLN A 32 -8.57 1.95 6.56
N ALA A 33 -7.63 2.64 5.90
CA ALA A 33 -6.96 2.07 4.74
C ALA A 33 -6.11 0.84 5.11
N VAL A 34 -5.41 0.88 6.24
CA VAL A 34 -4.63 -0.27 6.74
C VAL A 34 -5.55 -1.46 7.03
N GLU A 35 -6.66 -1.25 7.75
CA GLU A 35 -7.63 -2.30 8.04
C GLU A 35 -8.18 -2.94 6.76
N ALA A 36 -8.56 -2.10 5.77
CA ALA A 36 -9.05 -2.58 4.48
C ALA A 36 -7.99 -3.36 3.70
N MET A 37 -6.73 -2.90 3.71
CA MET A 37 -5.62 -3.60 3.08
C MET A 37 -5.34 -4.96 3.73
N GLU A 38 -5.34 -5.03 5.07
CA GLU A 38 -5.10 -6.28 5.80
C GLU A 38 -6.21 -7.29 5.55
N ALA A 39 -7.48 -6.85 5.58
CA ALA A 39 -8.62 -7.69 5.27
C ALA A 39 -8.56 -8.22 3.82
N ARG A 40 -8.24 -7.35 2.85
CA ARG A 40 -8.13 -7.75 1.45
C ARG A 40 -6.96 -8.73 1.23
N ALA A 41 -5.79 -8.46 1.80
CA ALA A 41 -4.63 -9.35 1.70
C ALA A 41 -4.90 -10.74 2.31
N ALA A 42 -5.61 -10.79 3.44
CA ALA A 42 -6.02 -12.06 4.04
C ALA A 42 -6.97 -12.85 3.13
N ALA A 43 -7.97 -12.19 2.54
CA ALA A 43 -8.92 -12.81 1.62
C ALA A 43 -8.27 -13.28 0.31
N ILE A 44 -7.31 -12.52 -0.24
CA ILE A 44 -6.52 -12.93 -1.42
C ILE A 44 -5.77 -14.24 -1.11
N ARG A 45 -5.05 -14.27 0.01
CA ARG A 45 -4.28 -15.45 0.42
C ARG A 45 -5.16 -16.67 0.71
N ALA A 46 -6.41 -16.46 1.11
CA ALA A 46 -7.40 -17.53 1.30
C ALA A 46 -8.07 -17.98 -0.02
N GLY A 47 -7.84 -17.27 -1.13
CA GLY A 47 -8.51 -17.51 -2.41
C GLY A 47 -9.97 -17.04 -2.45
N GLU A 48 -10.37 -16.17 -1.54
CA GLU A 48 -11.75 -15.69 -1.35
C GLU A 48 -12.01 -14.33 -2.01
N ALA A 49 -10.96 -13.60 -2.39
CA ALA A 49 -11.04 -12.33 -3.10
C ALA A 49 -9.97 -12.25 -4.20
N PRO A 50 -10.21 -11.51 -5.30
CA PRO A 50 -9.19 -11.31 -6.32
C PRO A 50 -8.07 -10.39 -5.82
N GLU A 51 -6.93 -10.36 -6.49
CA GLU A 51 -5.91 -9.34 -6.30
C GLU A 51 -6.49 -7.93 -6.52
N GLN A 52 -5.90 -6.90 -5.91
CA GLN A 52 -6.43 -5.53 -6.00
C GLN A 52 -5.35 -4.46 -6.12
N ILE A 53 -5.61 -3.48 -6.98
CA ILE A 53 -4.97 -2.15 -6.96
C ILE A 53 -6.01 -1.15 -6.50
N TRP A 54 -5.79 -0.56 -5.33
CA TRP A 54 -6.68 0.41 -4.72
C TRP A 54 -6.07 1.81 -4.74
N LEU A 55 -6.80 2.74 -5.34
CA LEU A 55 -6.40 4.13 -5.54
C LEU A 55 -7.13 5.04 -4.55
N LEU A 56 -6.41 5.83 -3.76
CA LEU A 56 -7.02 6.74 -2.77
C LEU A 56 -6.18 8.00 -2.52
N GLU A 57 -6.69 8.88 -1.66
CA GLU A 57 -5.97 10.03 -1.11
C GLU A 57 -6.15 10.04 0.40
N HIS A 58 -5.16 10.51 1.14
CA HIS A 58 -5.25 10.64 2.60
C HIS A 58 -5.45 12.10 3.02
N PRO A 59 -6.02 12.36 4.21
CA PRO A 59 -5.76 13.61 4.92
C PRO A 59 -4.25 13.83 5.13
N PRO A 60 -3.80 15.06 5.40
CA PRO A 60 -2.40 15.36 5.66
C PRO A 60 -1.82 14.50 6.79
N LEU A 61 -0.77 13.73 6.49
CA LEU A 61 -0.10 12.84 7.44
C LEU A 61 1.34 12.54 7.05
N TYR A 62 2.11 12.05 8.02
CA TYR A 62 3.40 11.42 7.78
C TYR A 62 3.32 9.92 8.01
N THR A 63 4.03 9.14 7.19
CA THR A 63 4.33 7.74 7.51
C THR A 63 5.82 7.57 7.75
N ALA A 64 6.18 6.79 8.77
CA ALA A 64 7.56 6.41 9.07
C ALA A 64 7.80 5.00 8.56
N GLY A 65 8.70 4.84 7.58
CA GLY A 65 9.17 3.52 7.17
C GLY A 65 10.20 2.95 8.15
N THR A 66 10.63 1.72 7.90
CA THR A 66 11.57 0.96 8.75
C THR A 66 12.96 1.59 8.91
N SER A 67 13.34 2.50 8.02
CA SER A 67 14.63 3.22 8.10
C SER A 67 14.52 4.62 8.70
N ALA A 68 13.32 5.05 9.10
CA ALA A 68 13.07 6.40 9.60
C ALA A 68 13.74 6.63 10.97
N LYS A 69 14.40 7.78 11.14
CA LYS A 69 15.00 8.18 12.42
C LYS A 69 14.28 9.41 12.97
N PRO A 70 13.86 9.44 14.23
CA PRO A 70 13.08 10.56 14.79
C PRO A 70 13.69 11.95 14.59
N ALA A 71 15.03 12.06 14.53
CA ALA A 71 15.73 13.32 14.32
C ALA A 71 15.59 13.90 12.90
N ASP A 72 15.20 13.09 11.91
CA ASP A 72 15.03 13.53 10.52
C ASP A 72 13.69 14.24 10.30
N LEU A 73 12.76 14.16 11.26
CA LEU A 73 11.46 14.83 11.19
C LEU A 73 11.56 16.24 11.79
N VAL A 74 11.63 17.23 10.90
CA VAL A 74 11.85 18.64 11.26
C VAL A 74 10.66 19.26 12.03
N ASP A 75 9.44 18.75 11.83
CA ASP A 75 8.23 19.28 12.46
C ASP A 75 7.20 18.19 12.80
N ALA A 76 7.52 17.41 13.83
CA ALA A 76 6.74 16.24 14.23
C ALA A 76 5.33 16.54 14.76
N GLY A 77 4.99 17.82 15.00
CA GLY A 77 3.70 18.22 15.57
C GLY A 77 2.65 18.65 14.54
N THR A 78 3.04 18.88 13.29
CA THR A 78 2.15 19.46 12.28
C THR A 78 1.11 18.47 11.76
N PHE A 79 1.46 17.20 11.60
CA PHE A 79 0.55 16.15 11.11
C PHE A 79 0.71 14.86 11.91
N PRO A 80 -0.34 14.01 12.00
CA PRO A 80 -0.20 12.70 12.61
C PRO A 80 0.87 11.87 11.90
N VAL A 81 1.65 11.15 12.70
CA VAL A 81 2.74 10.28 12.22
C VAL A 81 2.37 8.83 12.48
N PHE A 82 2.35 8.01 11.43
CA PHE A 82 2.07 6.58 11.53
C PHE A 82 3.33 5.76 11.27
N ALA A 83 3.71 4.89 12.20
CA ALA A 83 4.77 3.92 11.98
C ALA A 83 4.26 2.80 11.06
N THR A 84 5.09 2.36 10.12
CA THR A 84 4.68 1.41 9.09
C THR A 84 5.75 0.34 8.88
N GLY A 85 5.35 -0.82 8.34
CA GLY A 85 6.29 -1.87 7.94
C GLY A 85 7.00 -1.63 6.61
N ARG A 86 6.73 -0.51 5.92
CA ARG A 86 7.28 -0.25 4.59
C ARG A 86 8.78 0.09 4.66
N GLY A 87 9.50 -0.14 3.56
CA GLY A 87 10.89 0.32 3.42
C GLY A 87 11.01 1.84 3.34
N GLY A 88 12.20 2.37 3.61
CA GLY A 88 12.52 3.79 3.47
C GLY A 88 12.29 4.62 4.74
N GLU A 89 12.46 5.94 4.61
CA GLU A 89 12.39 6.90 5.72
C GLU A 89 10.97 7.49 5.85
N TYR A 90 10.83 8.72 6.34
CA TYR A 90 9.56 9.44 6.37
C TYR A 90 9.06 9.79 4.97
N THR A 91 7.74 9.81 4.79
CA THR A 91 7.11 10.48 3.64
C THR A 91 5.83 11.16 4.07
N TYR A 92 5.42 12.15 3.29
CA TYR A 92 4.16 12.86 3.44
C TYR A 92 3.09 12.33 2.49
N HIS A 93 1.87 12.24 2.99
CA HIS A 93 0.66 12.02 2.20
C HIS A 93 -0.37 13.09 2.52
N GLY A 94 -1.18 13.47 1.53
CA GLY A 94 -2.23 14.46 1.72
C GLY A 94 -3.07 14.71 0.48
N PRO A 95 -4.04 15.65 0.56
CA PRO A 95 -4.94 15.97 -0.55
C PRO A 95 -4.19 16.37 -1.83
N GLY A 96 -4.63 15.86 -2.96
CA GLY A 96 -4.00 16.05 -4.27
C GLY A 96 -2.87 15.07 -4.59
N GLN A 97 -2.46 14.22 -3.64
CA GLN A 97 -1.52 13.14 -3.87
C GLN A 97 -2.26 11.81 -3.98
N ARG A 98 -2.31 11.25 -5.20
CA ARG A 98 -2.87 9.92 -5.43
C ARG A 98 -1.92 8.85 -4.90
N VAL A 99 -2.41 8.05 -3.94
CA VAL A 99 -1.74 6.86 -3.41
C VAL A 99 -2.33 5.62 -4.09
N ALA A 100 -1.46 4.64 -4.37
CA ALA A 100 -1.85 3.34 -4.90
C ALA A 100 -1.37 2.24 -3.95
N TYR A 101 -2.31 1.49 -3.39
CA TYR A 101 -2.04 0.29 -2.62
C TYR A 101 -2.23 -0.94 -3.51
N VAL A 102 -1.17 -1.73 -3.64
CA VAL A 102 -1.10 -2.89 -4.53
C VAL A 102 -1.04 -4.14 -3.65
N MET A 103 -2.09 -4.96 -3.71
CA MET A 103 -2.26 -6.17 -2.91
C MET A 103 -2.35 -7.37 -3.85
N LEU A 104 -1.27 -8.14 -3.91
CA LEU A 104 -1.04 -9.29 -4.81
C LEU A 104 -0.49 -10.47 -3.97
N ASP A 105 -0.61 -11.70 -4.47
CA ASP A 105 -0.04 -12.94 -3.86
C ASP A 105 0.71 -13.80 -4.88
#